data_AF-A0A1X4NKV0-F1
#
_entry.id   AF-A0A1X4NKV0-F1
#
_cell.length_a   1.000
_cell.length_b   1.000
_cell.length_c   1.000
_cell.angle_alpha   90.00
_cell.angle_beta   90.00
_cell.angle_gamma   90.00
#
_symmetry.space_group_name_H-M   'P 1'
#
loop_
_entity.id
_entity.type
_entity.pdbx_description
1 polymer ?
#
loop_
_entity_poly.entity_id
_entity_poly.type
_entity_poly.pdbx_seq_one_letter_code
_entity_poly.pdbx_strand_id
1 'polypeptide(L)'
;MENRCRIFHANLINAGILPLIATVEAQPALASADQVSLDFDAVQSDAPVKVDIGEQSFRLTHQLTARDCETLRLGGLLARLSGQHASRTRQTSGKQVT
;
A
#
# COMPACT_ATOMS: atom_id res chain seq x y z
N MET A 1 -16.74 -10.31 -15.48
CA MET A 1 -16.54 -8.85 -15.30
C MET A 1 -15.43 -8.62 -14.26
N GLU A 2 -14.24 -9.22 -14.46
CA GLU A 2 -13.25 -9.39 -13.36
C GLU A 2 -11.91 -8.68 -13.63
N ASN A 3 -11.53 -8.45 -14.89
CA ASN A 3 -10.24 -7.82 -15.22
C ASN A 3 -10.15 -6.33 -14.85
N ARG A 4 -11.28 -5.59 -14.86
CA ARG A 4 -11.26 -4.15 -14.52
C ARG A 4 -10.87 -3.95 -13.05
N CYS A 5 -11.29 -4.84 -12.15
CA CYS A 5 -10.94 -4.75 -10.74
C CYS A 5 -9.46 -5.04 -10.49
N ARG A 6 -8.84 -5.95 -11.24
CA ARG A 6 -7.39 -6.27 -11.11
C ARG A 6 -6.49 -5.13 -11.57
N ILE A 7 -6.80 -4.54 -12.74
CA ILE A 7 -6.04 -3.39 -13.27
C ILE A 7 -6.21 -2.18 -12.34
N PHE A 8 -7.44 -1.92 -11.90
CA PHE A 8 -7.71 -0.83 -10.98
C PHE A 8 -6.95 -0.99 -9.65
N HIS A 9 -6.92 -2.20 -9.08
CA HIS A 9 -6.14 -2.51 -7.89
C HIS A 9 -4.65 -2.19 -8.06
N ALA A 10 -4.03 -2.64 -9.16
CA ALA A 10 -2.63 -2.34 -9.45
C ALA A 10 -2.38 -0.84 -9.63
N ASN A 11 -3.31 -0.11 -10.26
CA ASN A 11 -3.19 1.33 -10.45
C ASN A 11 -3.23 2.09 -9.12
N LEU A 12 -4.07 1.69 -8.17
CA LEU A 12 -4.11 2.28 -6.83
C LEU A 12 -2.75 2.15 -6.14
N ILE A 13 -2.17 0.94 -6.15
CA ILE A 13 -0.85 0.68 -5.56
C ILE A 13 0.24 1.51 -6.25
N ASN A 14 0.22 1.57 -7.57
CA ASN A 14 1.18 2.36 -8.35
C ASN A 14 1.12 3.85 -8.02
N ALA A 15 -0.07 4.36 -7.66
CA ALA A 15 -0.30 5.72 -7.22
C ALA A 15 -0.04 5.95 -5.72
N GLY A 16 0.40 4.93 -4.96
CA GLY A 16 0.63 5.05 -3.52
C GLY A 16 -0.64 4.95 -2.66
N ILE A 17 -1.77 4.51 -3.23
CA ILE A 17 -3.06 4.37 -2.53
C ILE A 17 -3.20 2.93 -2.04
N LEU A 18 -3.50 2.76 -0.74
CA LEU A 18 -3.72 1.46 -0.11
C LEU A 18 -5.13 0.90 -0.44
N PRO A 19 -5.26 -0.18 -1.22
CA PRO A 19 -6.55 -0.76 -1.56
C PRO A 19 -7.03 -1.74 -0.49
N LEU A 20 -7.94 -1.30 0.38
CA LEU A 20 -8.57 -2.14 1.42
C LEU A 20 -9.95 -2.63 0.97
N ILE A 21 -10.31 -3.84 1.40
CA ILE A 21 -11.61 -4.46 1.16
C ILE A 21 -12.29 -4.64 2.52
N ALA A 22 -13.44 -3.98 2.67
CA ALA A 22 -14.25 -4.07 3.88
C ALA A 22 -14.90 -5.45 4.01
N THR A 23 -14.85 -6.01 5.21
CA THR A 23 -15.63 -7.21 5.55
C THR A 23 -17.08 -6.83 5.80
N VAL A 24 -17.98 -7.81 5.76
CA VAL A 24 -19.42 -7.58 5.98
C VAL A 24 -19.68 -6.98 7.36
N GLU A 25 -18.89 -7.38 8.36
CA GLU A 25 -19.01 -6.89 9.74
C GLU A 25 -18.58 -5.42 9.88
N ALA A 26 -17.60 -4.98 9.09
CA ALA A 26 -17.08 -3.61 9.15
C ALA A 26 -17.91 -2.60 8.33
N GLN A 27 -18.68 -3.06 7.34
CA GLN A 27 -19.42 -2.19 6.42
C GLN A 27 -20.38 -1.20 7.10
N PRO A 28 -21.22 -1.60 8.07
CA PRO A 28 -22.12 -0.67 8.74
C PRO A 28 -21.37 0.45 9.47
N ALA A 29 -20.30 0.11 10.18
CA ALA A 29 -19.49 1.07 10.92
C ALA A 29 -18.75 2.04 9.98
N LEU A 30 -18.17 1.51 8.88
CA LEU A 30 -17.49 2.33 7.86
C LEU A 30 -18.43 3.30 7.14
N ALA A 31 -19.68 2.90 6.90
CA ALA A 31 -20.65 3.74 6.19
C ALA A 31 -21.06 4.99 6.96
N SER A 32 -21.03 4.93 8.29
CA SER A 32 -21.36 6.05 9.20
C SER A 32 -20.14 6.72 9.82
N ALA A 33 -18.93 6.30 9.47
CA ALA A 33 -17.70 6.82 10.07
C ALA A 33 -17.27 8.13 9.42
N ASP A 34 -17.06 9.16 10.23
CA ASP A 34 -16.40 10.40 9.81
C ASP A 34 -14.87 10.25 9.74
N GLN A 35 -14.32 9.34 10.57
CA GLN A 35 -12.88 9.12 10.70
C GLN A 35 -12.56 7.63 10.85
N VAL A 36 -11.51 7.20 10.16
CA VAL A 36 -10.93 5.86 10.25
C VAL A 36 -9.41 6.01 10.44
N SER A 37 -8.84 5.26 11.38
CA SER A 37 -7.39 5.21 11.59
C SER A 37 -6.86 3.80 11.39
N LEU A 38 -5.60 3.71 10.97
CA LEU A 38 -4.85 2.47 10.88
C LEU A 38 -3.36 2.76 11.06
N ASP A 39 -2.61 1.77 11.53
CA ASP A 39 -1.15 1.80 11.54
C ASP A 39 -0.65 1.26 10.20
N PHE A 40 -0.08 2.13 9.37
CA PHE A 40 0.41 1.76 8.05
C PHE A 40 1.69 0.92 8.13
N ASP A 41 2.52 1.10 9.17
CA ASP A 41 3.76 0.34 9.33
C ASP A 41 3.48 -1.12 9.69
N ALA A 42 2.33 -1.39 10.30
CA ALA A 42 1.83 -2.73 10.58
C ALA A 42 1.27 -3.46 9.35
N VAL A 43 1.14 -2.82 8.18
CA VAL A 43 0.64 -3.45 6.96
C VAL A 43 1.68 -4.43 6.41
N GLN A 44 1.26 -5.69 6.24
CA GLN A 44 2.09 -6.79 5.76
C GLN A 44 1.38 -7.53 4.61
N SER A 45 2.17 -8.16 3.74
CA SER A 45 1.62 -9.00 2.66
C SER A 45 0.75 -10.12 3.22
N ASP A 46 -0.39 -10.38 2.58
CA ASP A 46 -1.33 -11.46 2.91
C ASP A 46 -1.88 -11.45 4.36
N ALA A 47 -1.68 -10.36 5.12
CA ALA A 47 -2.23 -10.20 6.46
C ALA A 47 -3.38 -9.18 6.45
N PRO A 48 -4.49 -9.43 7.18
CA PRO A 48 -5.53 -8.42 7.37
C PRO A 48 -4.99 -7.17 8.08
N VAL A 49 -5.53 -6.01 7.71
CA VAL A 49 -5.17 -4.72 8.31
C VAL A 49 -6.15 -4.40 9.42
N LYS A 50 -5.64 -4.10 10.61
CA LYS A 50 -6.46 -3.58 11.70
C LYS A 50 -6.81 -2.12 11.40
N VAL A 51 -8.09 -1.79 11.45
CA VAL A 51 -8.58 -0.41 11.37
C VAL A 51 -9.39 -0.09 12.62
N ASP A 52 -9.27 1.13 13.10
CA ASP A 52 -9.99 1.64 14.26
C ASP A 52 -11.00 2.70 13.78
N ILE A 53 -12.26 2.54 14.22
CA ILE A 53 -13.41 3.39 13.88
C ILE A 53 -14.07 3.78 15.20
N GLY A 54 -13.80 4.99 15.68
CA GLY A 54 -14.16 5.39 17.04
C GLY A 54 -13.51 4.47 18.07
N GLU A 55 -14.32 3.83 18.91
CA GLU A 55 -13.87 2.88 19.94
C GLU A 55 -13.84 1.42 19.45
N GLN A 56 -14.21 1.16 18.21
CA GLN A 56 -14.31 -0.19 17.64
C GLN A 56 -13.13 -0.49 16.73
N SER A 57 -12.65 -1.74 16.77
CA SER A 57 -11.60 -2.24 15.89
C SER A 57 -12.14 -3.29 14.93
N PHE A 58 -11.81 -3.16 13.66
CA PHE A 58 -12.16 -4.13 12.61
C PHE A 58 -10.93 -4.62 11.88
N ARG A 59 -11.07 -5.73 11.15
CA ARG A 59 -10.04 -6.25 10.25
C ARG A 59 -10.52 -6.11 8.82
N LEU A 60 -9.80 -5.34 8.00
CA LEU A 60 -10.03 -5.27 6.56
C LEU A 60 -9.03 -6.16 5.84
N THR A 61 -9.36 -6.59 4.62
CA THR A 61 -8.51 -7.48 3.83
C THR A 61 -7.94 -6.78 2.61
N HIS A 62 -6.90 -7.36 2.00
CA HIS A 62 -6.30 -6.89 0.76
C HIS A 62 -5.57 -8.02 0.04
N GLN A 63 -5.13 -7.78 -1.19
CA GLN A 63 -4.33 -8.72 -2.00
C GLN A 63 -2.93 -8.18 -2.31
N LEU A 64 -2.28 -7.56 -1.30
CA LEU A 64 -0.94 -6.99 -1.45
C LEU A 64 0.14 -8.06 -1.35
N THR A 65 1.03 -8.06 -2.33
CA THR A 65 2.30 -8.80 -2.26
C THR A 65 3.36 -8.01 -1.47
N ALA A 66 4.46 -8.66 -1.10
CA ALA A 66 5.59 -7.98 -0.45
C ALA A 66 6.13 -6.79 -1.29
N ARG A 67 6.10 -6.93 -2.63
CA ARG A 67 6.52 -5.87 -3.56
C ARG A 67 5.56 -4.68 -3.53
N ASP A 68 4.26 -4.94 -3.37
CA ASP A 68 3.25 -3.88 -3.29
C ASP A 68 3.41 -3.09 -2.00
N CYS A 69 3.60 -3.77 -0.86
CA CYS A 69 3.89 -3.13 0.42
C CYS A 69 5.12 -2.22 0.35
N GLU A 70 6.22 -2.69 -0.26
CA GLU A 70 7.42 -1.87 -0.49
C GLU A 70 7.11 -0.64 -1.36
N THR A 71 6.32 -0.83 -2.42
CA THR A 71 5.94 0.25 -3.33
C THR A 71 5.12 1.31 -2.61
N LEU A 72 4.16 0.90 -1.77
CA LEU A 72 3.33 1.81 -0.98
C LEU A 72 4.15 2.55 0.08
N ARG A 73 5.10 1.89 0.77
CA ARG A 73 6.02 2.55 1.72
C ARG A 73 6.87 3.64 1.08
N LEU A 74 7.15 3.52 -0.21
CA LEU A 74 7.89 4.53 -0.98
C LEU A 74 6.97 5.61 -1.59
N GLY A 75 5.66 5.55 -1.35
CA GLY A 75 4.69 6.52 -1.88
C GLY A 75 4.25 6.23 -3.32
N GLY A 76 4.51 5.04 -3.84
CA GLY A 76 4.08 4.61 -5.17
C GLY A 76 5.22 4.17 -6.10
N LEU A 77 4.85 3.71 -7.29
CA LEU A 77 5.77 3.08 -8.23
C LEU A 77 6.82 4.07 -8.77
N LEU A 78 6.41 5.30 -9.10
CA LEU A 78 7.33 6.30 -9.63
C LEU A 78 8.41 6.67 -8.61
N ALA A 79 8.03 6.89 -7.35
CA ALA A 79 8.96 7.20 -6.27
C ALA A 79 9.96 6.06 -6.05
N ARG A 80 9.49 4.80 -6.09
CA ARG A 80 10.34 3.61 -6.03
C ARG A 80 11.37 3.58 -7.17
N LEU A 81 10.93 3.81 -8.41
CA LEU A 81 11.82 3.83 -9.58
C LEU A 81 12.85 4.97 -9.48
N SER A 82 12.44 6.16 -9.07
CA SER A 82 13.34 7.29 -8.85
C SER A 82 14.44 6.97 -7.83
N GLY A 83 14.10 6.31 -6.71
CA GLY A 83 15.07 5.90 -5.70
C GLY A 83 16.08 4.87 -6.22
N GLN A 84 15.64 3.91 -7.04
CA GLN A 84 16.50 2.93 -7.68
C GLN A 84 17.47 3.59 -8.68
N HIS A 85 16.98 4.55 -9.46
CA HIS A 85 17.82 5.30 -10.40
C HIS A 85 18.86 6.16 -9.68
N ALA A 86 18.48 6.86 -8.61
CA ALA A 86 19.42 7.65 -7.81
C ALA A 86 20.54 6.79 -7.20
N SER A 87 20.22 5.58 -6.76
CA SER A 87 21.18 4.62 -6.20
C SER A 87 22.15 4.09 -7.27
N ARG A 88 21.67 3.86 -8.49
CA ARG A 88 22.46 3.32 -9.60
C ARG A 88 23.46 4.35 -10.17
N THR A 89 23.08 5.62 -10.25
CA THR A 89 23.95 6.71 -10.74
C THR A 89 25.09 7.05 -9.76
N ARG A 90 24.88 6.83 -8.45
CA ARG A 90 25.95 6.98 -7.45
C ARG A 90 27.00 5.88 -7.54
N GLN A 91 26.60 4.66 -7.89
CA GLN A 91 27.51 3.52 -8.01
C GLN A 91 28.44 3.62 -9.24
N THR A 92 28.01 4.28 -10.31
CA THR A 92 28.85 4.50 -11.51
C THR A 92 29.88 5.62 -11.34
N SER A 93 29.64 6.58 -10.45
CA SER A 93 30.57 7.71 -10.19
C SER A 93 31.69 7.37 -9.20
N GLY A 94 31.67 6.18 -8.58
CA GLY A 94 32.65 5.72 -7.59
C GLY A 94 33.81 4.89 -8.15
N LYS A 95 33.89 4.64 -9.47
CA LYS A 95 35.10 4.06 -10.07
C LYS A 95 36.13 5.18 -10.28
N GLN A 96 36.85 5.50 -9.21
CA GLN A 96 38.09 6.26 -9.28
C GLN A 96 39.09 5.46 -10.14
N VAL A 97 39.51 6.06 -11.24
CA VAL A 97 40.60 5.59 -12.10
C VAL A 97 41.89 5.71 -11.28
N THR A 98 42.50 4.57 -10.95
CA THR A 98 43.92 4.48 -10.54
C THR A 98 44.83 4.96 -11.65
#